data_AF-A0A8J8D9R7-F1
#
_entry.id   AF-A0A8J8D9R7-F1
#
_cell.length_a   1.000
_cell.length_b   1.000
_cell.length_c   1.000
_cell.angle_alpha   90.00
_cell.angle_beta   90.00
_cell.angle_gamma   90.00
#
_symmetry.space_group_name_H-M   'P 1'
#
loop_
_entity.id
_entity.type
_entity.pdbx_description
1 polymer ?
#
loop_
_entity_poly.entity_id
_entity_poly.type
_entity_poly.pdbx_seq_one_letter_code
_entity_poly.pdbx_strand_id
1 'polypeptide(L)'
;MREKILATLLILLSITAIISITKTHTENATALNIATPSWTNWTIKRLYLSQDPVTGGWNGDVSFTILPSLYHTYHGIMTLTHLNLSPTHPEKTMEFLREEEGDFYSGRNYPSVLDAYYLLALFKEFNMSPRNREAFENFILEDMKKSNETFLHAKSLILLNSTLAKNVSMSLWLKLRPEHSLDFLWDFLQLKGLLLESGYSLDEIPNYTVMNETARTVFNEASHRIENLGFFDLNTLARFIREENIKNETLRRKILTSIQKYKCPNGAYSDTGGAKKGYIDTTHLAVETINYAGGDVGEDTVIYLRSLEGPLGGFINIPNYIVPNPLGTAFSVMTLKLLNATVPNETGVRNYLLTEISRESKPSRIWAEYEALKELGVSNSDLKTRVEPRLKSFIANLNLSDVYRDHYLLKEVYYLLVTSRELGIEIDEQWKETVTSFVLNLKDDDGGFGSKISKIKIVRLETTLYSVLILNELGYGYRNEKTVKFIKSNRHGALWWSLPITRYALLALNSMGAKVDGREEIVQALELRKCPYGFFSYAPCEHPEHGGPIPTFLALDILRLLGYR
;
A
#
# COMPACT_ATOMS: atom_id res chain seq x y z
N MET A 1 -15.81 -21.04 -57.42
CA MET A 1 -16.06 -21.75 -56.15
C MET A 1 -14.77 -21.98 -55.35
N ARG A 2 -13.66 -22.40 -55.98
CA ARG A 2 -12.34 -22.57 -55.34
C ARG A 2 -11.75 -21.31 -54.70
N GLU A 3 -11.89 -20.14 -55.31
CA GLU A 3 -11.31 -18.89 -54.77
C GLU A 3 -12.02 -18.37 -53.52
N LYS A 4 -13.34 -18.58 -53.42
CA LYS A 4 -14.10 -18.21 -52.22
C LYS A 4 -13.74 -19.09 -51.02
N ILE A 5 -13.48 -20.38 -51.24
CA ILE A 5 -13.05 -21.32 -50.19
C ILE A 5 -11.66 -20.96 -49.66
N LEU A 6 -10.74 -20.55 -50.54
CA LEU A 6 -9.38 -20.16 -50.15
C LEU A 6 -9.36 -18.88 -49.29
N ALA A 7 -10.18 -17.90 -49.63
CA ALA A 7 -10.31 -16.66 -48.86
C ALA A 7 -10.92 -16.90 -47.47
N THR A 8 -11.92 -17.78 -47.35
CA THR A 8 -12.51 -18.12 -46.04
C THR A 8 -11.54 -18.91 -45.15
N LEU A 9 -10.71 -19.79 -45.74
CA LEU A 9 -9.68 -20.53 -45.01
C LEU A 9 -8.54 -19.63 -44.50
N LEU A 10 -8.12 -18.63 -45.29
CA LEU A 10 -7.12 -17.64 -44.89
C LEU A 10 -7.62 -16.72 -43.76
N ILE A 11 -8.91 -16.36 -43.77
CA ILE A 11 -9.53 -15.58 -42.70
C ILE A 11 -9.71 -16.43 -41.43
N LEU A 12 -10.05 -17.73 -41.54
CA LEU A 12 -10.09 -18.61 -40.38
C LEU A 12 -8.70 -18.89 -39.79
N LEU A 13 -7.67 -19.00 -40.62
CA LEU A 13 -6.27 -19.17 -40.19
C LEU A 13 -5.71 -17.89 -39.53
N SER A 14 -6.09 -16.70 -40.00
CA SER A 14 -5.70 -15.46 -39.33
C SER A 14 -6.46 -15.23 -38.03
N ILE A 15 -7.74 -15.60 -37.94
CA ILE A 15 -8.53 -15.51 -36.70
C ILE A 15 -8.08 -16.56 -35.67
N THR A 16 -7.72 -17.78 -36.08
CA THR A 16 -7.16 -18.79 -35.17
C THR A 16 -5.72 -18.45 -34.75
N ALA A 17 -4.92 -17.82 -35.61
CA ALA A 17 -3.65 -17.23 -35.21
C ALA A 17 -3.86 -16.08 -34.19
N ILE A 18 -4.84 -15.21 -34.37
CA ILE A 18 -5.12 -14.08 -33.45
C ILE A 18 -5.72 -14.56 -32.11
N ILE A 19 -6.54 -15.62 -32.10
CA ILE A 19 -7.08 -16.21 -30.86
C ILE A 19 -6.02 -17.07 -30.14
N SER A 20 -5.09 -17.69 -30.88
CA SER A 20 -3.94 -18.39 -30.28
C SER A 20 -2.88 -17.41 -29.78
N ILE A 21 -2.71 -16.25 -30.42
CA ILE A 21 -1.83 -15.16 -29.97
C ILE A 21 -2.37 -14.53 -28.68
N THR A 22 -3.67 -14.25 -28.56
CA THR A 22 -4.23 -13.64 -27.33
C THR A 22 -4.29 -14.57 -26.12
N LYS A 23 -4.35 -15.90 -26.32
CA LYS A 23 -4.39 -16.88 -25.22
C LYS A 23 -3.00 -17.37 -24.76
N THR A 24 -2.00 -17.38 -25.64
CA THR A 24 -0.62 -17.84 -25.32
C THR A 24 0.25 -16.79 -24.66
N HIS A 25 -0.25 -15.57 -24.44
CA HIS A 25 0.51 -14.46 -23.86
C HIS A 25 0.65 -14.49 -22.33
N THR A 26 -0.05 -15.39 -21.63
CA THR A 26 0.02 -15.53 -20.16
C THR A 26 0.63 -16.87 -19.69
N GLU A 27 0.98 -17.76 -20.62
CA GLU A 27 1.34 -19.16 -20.30
C GLU A 27 2.85 -19.41 -20.07
N ASN A 28 3.75 -18.44 -20.30
CA ASN A 28 5.20 -18.68 -20.22
C ASN A 28 5.95 -18.02 -19.05
N ALA A 29 5.43 -16.96 -18.41
CA ALA A 29 5.91 -16.47 -17.10
C ALA A 29 5.49 -17.41 -15.96
N THR A 30 4.43 -18.17 -16.19
CA THR A 30 3.97 -19.28 -15.36
C THR A 30 4.93 -20.48 -15.41
N ALA A 31 5.76 -20.63 -16.46
CA ALA A 31 6.69 -21.75 -16.59
C ALA A 31 7.90 -21.69 -15.62
N LEU A 32 8.14 -20.55 -14.94
CA LEU A 32 9.17 -20.38 -13.91
C LEU A 32 8.60 -19.98 -12.53
N ASN A 33 7.28 -19.94 -12.34
CA ASN A 33 6.62 -19.53 -11.09
C ASN A 33 6.99 -18.13 -10.55
N ILE A 34 7.67 -17.26 -11.33
CA ILE A 34 8.18 -15.97 -10.83
C ILE A 34 7.03 -14.99 -10.55
N ALA A 35 6.00 -14.94 -11.38
CA ALA A 35 4.78 -14.13 -11.14
C ALA A 35 3.56 -15.04 -11.07
N THR A 36 3.32 -15.67 -9.91
CA THR A 36 2.14 -16.51 -9.70
C THR A 36 0.86 -15.64 -9.66
N PRO A 37 -0.32 -16.19 -9.98
CA PRO A 37 -1.58 -15.42 -9.90
C PRO A 37 -1.81 -14.79 -8.52
N SER A 38 -1.44 -15.50 -7.44
CA SER A 38 -1.55 -14.97 -6.07
C SER A 38 -0.62 -13.77 -5.85
N TRP A 39 0.63 -13.86 -6.29
CA TRP A 39 1.60 -12.77 -6.18
C TRP A 39 1.15 -11.54 -6.98
N THR A 40 0.68 -11.76 -8.22
CA THR A 40 0.16 -10.70 -9.09
C THR A 40 -1.06 -10.00 -8.48
N ASN A 41 -2.00 -10.78 -7.94
CA ASN A 41 -3.17 -10.23 -7.25
C ASN A 41 -2.79 -9.38 -6.04
N TRP A 42 -1.78 -9.79 -5.27
CA TRP A 42 -1.27 -8.99 -4.17
C TRP A 42 -0.59 -7.71 -4.64
N THR A 43 0.24 -7.74 -5.68
CA THR A 43 0.84 -6.53 -6.25
C THR A 43 -0.23 -5.53 -6.70
N ILE A 44 -1.27 -6.00 -7.40
CA ILE A 44 -2.37 -5.15 -7.86
C ILE A 44 -3.15 -4.58 -6.66
N LYS A 45 -3.56 -5.44 -5.71
CA LYS A 45 -4.28 -5.03 -4.49
C LYS A 45 -3.51 -3.96 -3.73
N ARG A 46 -2.21 -4.16 -3.52
CA ARG A 46 -1.36 -3.22 -2.79
C ARG A 46 -1.18 -1.90 -3.53
N LEU A 47 -1.03 -1.92 -4.86
CA LEU A 47 -1.04 -0.68 -5.65
C LEU A 47 -2.36 0.08 -5.49
N TYR A 48 -3.50 -0.60 -5.49
CA TYR A 48 -4.80 0.04 -5.31
C TYR A 48 -4.94 0.67 -3.92
N LEU A 49 -4.47 -0.03 -2.88
CA LEU A 49 -4.48 0.47 -1.50
C LEU A 49 -3.53 1.65 -1.27
N SER A 50 -2.42 1.71 -2.02
CA SER A 50 -1.40 2.76 -1.91
C SER A 50 -1.65 3.99 -2.80
N GLN A 51 -2.79 4.07 -3.48
CA GLN A 51 -3.13 5.20 -4.33
C GLN A 51 -3.66 6.37 -3.49
N ASP A 52 -3.18 7.59 -3.76
CA ASP A 52 -3.77 8.79 -3.19
C ASP A 52 -5.21 8.98 -3.68
N PRO A 53 -6.22 9.05 -2.78
CA PRO A 53 -7.61 9.08 -3.18
C PRO A 53 -8.04 10.37 -3.88
N VAL A 54 -7.26 11.46 -3.76
CA VAL A 54 -7.61 12.77 -4.33
C VAL A 54 -7.02 12.94 -5.72
N THR A 55 -5.70 12.75 -5.85
CA THR A 55 -4.96 12.96 -7.10
C THR A 55 -4.92 11.71 -7.98
N GLY A 56 -5.08 10.53 -7.39
CA GLY A 56 -4.80 9.25 -8.03
C GLY A 56 -3.31 8.90 -8.10
N GLY A 57 -2.40 9.76 -7.64
CA GLY A 57 -0.97 9.49 -7.73
C GLY A 57 -0.47 8.46 -6.69
N TRP A 58 0.77 8.03 -6.86
CA TRP A 58 1.50 7.17 -5.92
C TRP A 58 2.80 7.84 -5.47
N ASN A 59 3.23 7.57 -4.24
CA ASN A 59 4.55 7.95 -3.76
C ASN A 59 5.61 6.83 -3.94
N GLY A 60 5.17 5.61 -4.26
CA GLY A 60 6.03 4.44 -4.43
C GLY A 60 6.28 3.63 -3.15
N ASP A 61 5.81 4.09 -1.99
CA ASP A 61 5.80 3.31 -0.75
C ASP A 61 4.53 2.48 -0.66
N VAL A 62 4.71 1.17 -0.44
CA VAL A 62 3.65 0.16 -0.36
C VAL A 62 3.74 -0.65 0.94
N SER A 63 4.60 -0.26 1.88
CA SER A 63 4.86 -1.02 3.11
C SER A 63 3.61 -1.12 3.99
N PHE A 64 2.92 0.00 4.23
CA PHE A 64 1.70 0.10 5.04
C PHE A 64 0.51 -0.72 4.51
N THR A 65 0.57 -1.23 3.28
CA THR A 65 -0.54 -1.98 2.66
C THR A 65 -0.64 -3.43 3.14
N ILE A 66 0.31 -3.89 3.94
CA ILE A 66 0.30 -5.24 4.52
C ILE A 66 0.64 -5.28 6.02
N LEU A 67 1.23 -4.21 6.56
CA LEU A 67 1.60 -4.14 7.96
C LEU A 67 0.37 -3.83 8.83
N PRO A 68 -0.01 -4.75 9.75
CA PRO A 68 -1.08 -4.47 10.68
C PRO A 68 -0.65 -3.44 11.73
N SER A 69 -1.63 -2.90 12.45
CA SER A 69 -1.39 -2.14 13.68
C SER A 69 -2.32 -2.60 14.79
N LEU A 70 -1.91 -2.45 16.04
CA LEU A 70 -2.70 -2.87 17.20
C LEU A 70 -4.08 -2.18 17.24
N TYR A 71 -4.12 -0.85 17.03
CA TYR A 71 -5.36 -0.06 16.97
C TYR A 71 -6.36 -0.61 15.95
N HIS A 72 -5.90 -0.77 14.70
CA HIS A 72 -6.78 -1.23 13.62
C HIS A 72 -7.19 -2.68 13.84
N THR A 73 -6.28 -3.51 14.35
CA THR A 73 -6.56 -4.91 14.66
C THR A 73 -7.61 -5.06 15.74
N TYR A 74 -7.52 -4.28 16.82
CA TYR A 74 -8.55 -4.25 17.86
C TYR A 74 -9.92 -3.93 17.27
N HIS A 75 -10.04 -2.79 16.58
CA HIS A 75 -11.33 -2.37 16.01
C HIS A 75 -11.86 -3.33 14.95
N GLY A 76 -11.00 -3.87 14.09
CA GLY A 76 -11.38 -4.86 13.09
C GLY A 76 -11.89 -6.16 13.71
N ILE A 77 -11.20 -6.70 14.71
CA ILE A 77 -11.60 -7.94 15.39
C ILE A 77 -12.87 -7.77 16.21
N MET A 78 -13.02 -6.66 16.95
CA MET A 78 -14.28 -6.40 17.67
C MET A 78 -15.44 -6.29 16.66
N THR A 79 -15.23 -5.63 15.52
CA THR A 79 -16.25 -5.53 14.47
C THR A 79 -16.63 -6.90 13.92
N LEU A 80 -15.66 -7.75 13.57
CA LEU A 80 -15.93 -9.11 13.11
C LEU A 80 -16.69 -9.93 14.16
N THR A 81 -16.35 -9.77 15.44
CA THR A 81 -17.02 -10.44 16.57
C THR A 81 -18.48 -10.03 16.67
N HIS A 82 -18.79 -8.73 16.56
CA HIS A 82 -20.17 -8.25 16.50
C HIS A 82 -20.97 -8.78 15.30
N LEU A 83 -20.29 -9.21 14.24
CA LEU A 83 -20.89 -9.83 13.05
C LEU A 83 -20.91 -11.36 13.10
N ASN A 84 -20.45 -11.97 14.20
CA ASN A 84 -20.24 -13.41 14.32
C ASN A 84 -19.35 -13.98 13.21
N LEU A 85 -18.30 -13.23 12.85
CA LEU A 85 -17.30 -13.61 11.85
C LEU A 85 -15.94 -13.80 12.50
N SER A 86 -15.11 -14.65 11.90
CA SER A 86 -13.70 -14.82 12.27
C SER A 86 -12.78 -14.15 11.24
N PRO A 87 -11.56 -13.73 11.63
CA PRO A 87 -10.56 -13.26 10.68
C PRO A 87 -10.17 -14.38 9.70
N THR A 88 -9.73 -13.99 8.51
CA THR A 88 -9.34 -14.91 7.42
C THR A 88 -8.06 -15.69 7.78
N HIS A 89 -7.18 -15.09 8.57
CA HIS A 89 -5.90 -15.65 8.98
C HIS A 89 -5.71 -15.57 10.51
N PRO A 90 -6.50 -16.32 11.31
CA PRO A 90 -6.48 -16.22 12.77
C PRO A 90 -5.11 -16.53 13.36
N GLU A 91 -4.42 -17.56 12.87
CA GLU A 91 -3.08 -17.94 13.34
C GLU A 91 -2.05 -16.82 13.11
N LYS A 92 -2.12 -16.13 11.95
CA LYS A 92 -1.24 -14.99 11.66
C LYS A 92 -1.54 -13.80 12.57
N THR A 93 -2.82 -13.55 12.86
CA THR A 93 -3.19 -12.54 13.85
C THR A 93 -2.63 -12.90 15.23
N MET A 94 -2.71 -14.16 15.65
CA MET A 94 -2.12 -14.58 16.93
C MET A 94 -0.60 -14.43 16.97
N GLU A 95 0.11 -14.74 15.87
CA GLU A 95 1.55 -14.48 15.72
C GLU A 95 1.86 -12.98 15.90
N PHE A 96 1.16 -12.11 15.17
CA PHE A 96 1.27 -10.65 15.30
C PHE A 96 1.05 -10.18 16.75
N LEU A 97 0.02 -10.68 17.44
CA LEU A 97 -0.24 -10.30 18.84
C LEU A 97 0.88 -10.75 19.79
N ARG A 98 1.60 -11.84 19.48
CA ARG A 98 2.78 -12.25 20.26
C ARG A 98 4.00 -11.38 20.01
N GLU A 99 4.14 -10.83 18.80
CA GLU A 99 5.17 -9.84 18.49
C GLU A 99 4.90 -8.52 19.22
N GLU A 100 3.66 -8.03 19.17
CA GLU A 100 3.22 -6.82 19.90
C GLU A 100 3.43 -6.96 21.42
N GLU A 101 3.15 -8.14 21.98
CA GLU A 101 3.45 -8.43 23.40
C GLU A 101 4.96 -8.37 23.70
N GLY A 102 5.80 -8.88 22.80
CA GLY A 102 7.25 -8.78 22.93
C GLY A 102 7.74 -7.33 22.89
N ASP A 103 7.18 -6.53 21.99
CA ASP A 103 7.53 -5.11 21.85
C ASP A 103 7.07 -4.30 23.06
N PHE A 104 5.87 -4.58 23.58
CA PHE A 104 5.35 -4.00 24.82
C PHE A 104 6.35 -4.18 25.98
N TYR A 105 6.88 -5.39 26.19
CA TYR A 105 7.87 -5.64 27.27
C TYR A 105 9.23 -5.02 27.02
N SER A 106 9.65 -4.91 25.77
CA SER A 106 10.94 -4.30 25.43
C SER A 106 10.94 -2.77 25.63
N GLY A 107 9.77 -2.16 25.84
CA GLY A 107 9.61 -0.71 25.91
C GLY A 107 9.82 -0.02 24.56
N ARG A 108 9.96 -0.79 23.46
CA ARG A 108 9.93 -0.22 22.12
C ARG A 108 8.57 0.44 21.91
N ASN A 109 8.58 1.64 21.33
CA ASN A 109 7.40 2.45 21.02
C ASN A 109 6.66 3.09 22.20
N TYR A 110 7.22 3.10 23.42
CA TYR A 110 6.61 3.74 24.60
C TYR A 110 5.14 3.34 24.79
N PRO A 111 4.87 2.06 25.17
CA PRO A 111 3.51 1.55 25.23
C PRO A 111 2.63 2.40 26.15
N SER A 112 1.36 2.56 25.77
CA SER A 112 0.34 3.24 26.56
C SER A 112 -0.61 2.25 27.24
N VAL A 113 -1.39 2.74 28.19
CA VAL A 113 -2.49 1.95 28.80
C VAL A 113 -3.55 1.56 27.77
N LEU A 114 -3.72 2.36 26.71
CA LEU A 114 -4.61 2.03 25.61
C LEU A 114 -4.08 0.80 24.83
N ASP A 115 -2.78 0.73 24.59
CA ASP A 115 -2.16 -0.43 23.92
C ASP A 115 -2.28 -1.69 24.79
N ALA A 116 -2.04 -1.57 26.10
CA ALA A 116 -2.25 -2.66 27.05
C ALA A 116 -3.70 -3.16 27.00
N TYR A 117 -4.68 -2.24 27.01
CA TYR A 117 -6.09 -2.57 26.91
C TYR A 117 -6.41 -3.33 25.61
N TYR A 118 -5.99 -2.81 24.46
CA TYR A 118 -6.25 -3.44 23.16
C TYR A 118 -5.64 -4.83 23.07
N LEU A 119 -4.39 -5.00 23.50
CA LEU A 119 -3.71 -6.28 23.45
C LEU A 119 -4.37 -7.33 24.36
N LEU A 120 -4.75 -6.94 25.58
CA LEU A 120 -5.46 -7.82 26.52
C LEU A 120 -6.86 -8.19 26.04
N ALA A 121 -7.58 -7.25 25.42
CA ALA A 121 -8.89 -7.52 24.86
C ALA A 121 -8.80 -8.50 23.69
N LEU A 122 -7.82 -8.31 22.80
CA LEU A 122 -7.54 -9.23 21.70
C LEU A 122 -7.11 -10.61 22.22
N PHE A 123 -6.28 -10.67 23.26
CA PHE A 123 -5.93 -11.96 23.89
C PHE A 123 -7.17 -12.71 24.38
N LYS A 124 -8.12 -12.02 25.01
CA LYS A 124 -9.38 -12.64 25.41
C LYS A 124 -10.15 -13.21 24.21
N GLU A 125 -10.29 -12.45 23.12
CA GLU A 125 -11.02 -12.92 21.92
C GLU A 125 -10.37 -14.13 21.25
N PHE A 126 -9.04 -14.20 21.26
CA PHE A 126 -8.29 -15.33 20.70
C PHE A 126 -8.02 -16.45 21.72
N ASN A 127 -8.62 -16.38 22.93
CA ASN A 127 -8.38 -17.33 24.03
C ASN A 127 -6.88 -17.51 24.35
N MET A 128 -6.12 -16.42 24.26
CA MET A 128 -4.72 -16.31 24.61
C MET A 128 -4.59 -15.74 26.02
N SER A 129 -3.54 -16.14 26.74
CA SER A 129 -3.11 -15.47 27.97
C SER A 129 -1.83 -14.67 27.73
N PRO A 130 -1.62 -13.56 28.48
CA PRO A 130 -0.33 -12.88 28.52
C PRO A 130 0.77 -13.83 29.03
N ARG A 131 1.95 -13.77 28.42
CA ARG A 131 3.17 -14.50 28.85
C ARG A 131 3.67 -13.99 30.19
N ASN A 132 3.57 -12.69 30.43
CA ASN A 132 3.90 -12.07 31.70
C ASN A 132 2.76 -11.16 32.16
N ARG A 133 1.80 -11.77 32.85
CA ARG A 133 0.65 -11.06 33.45
C ARG A 133 1.11 -10.00 34.45
N GLU A 134 2.10 -10.31 35.28
CA GLU A 134 2.59 -9.40 36.33
C GLU A 134 3.20 -8.13 35.73
N ALA A 135 3.90 -8.23 34.60
CA ALA A 135 4.43 -7.07 33.90
C ALA A 135 3.33 -6.12 33.41
N PHE A 136 2.23 -6.64 32.86
CA PHE A 136 1.08 -5.81 32.49
C PHE A 136 0.45 -5.14 33.72
N GLU A 137 0.25 -5.91 34.80
CA GLU A 137 -0.35 -5.40 36.03
C GLU A 137 0.52 -4.30 36.65
N ASN A 138 1.83 -4.50 36.74
CA ASN A 138 2.78 -3.49 37.22
C ASN A 138 2.79 -2.24 36.34
N PHE A 139 2.78 -2.40 35.00
CA PHE A 139 2.71 -1.27 34.07
C PHE A 139 1.44 -0.43 34.30
N ILE A 140 0.28 -1.08 34.42
CA ILE A 140 -1.01 -0.42 34.70
C ILE A 140 -0.94 0.35 36.03
N LEU A 141 -0.41 -0.27 37.08
CA LEU A 141 -0.30 0.36 38.39
C LEU A 141 0.67 1.54 38.41
N GLU A 142 1.75 1.47 37.66
CA GLU A 142 2.68 2.58 37.50
C GLU A 142 2.07 3.75 36.73
N ASP A 143 1.28 3.50 35.69
CA ASP A 143 0.57 4.56 34.98
C ASP A 143 -0.50 5.21 35.86
N MET A 144 -1.31 4.42 36.58
CA MET A 144 -2.33 4.92 37.51
C MET A 144 -1.75 5.88 38.56
N LYS A 145 -0.53 5.63 39.05
CA LYS A 145 0.15 6.52 40.01
C LYS A 145 0.49 7.89 39.40
N LYS A 146 0.64 7.97 38.08
CA LYS A 146 0.99 9.19 37.33
C LYS A 146 -0.25 9.92 36.81
N SER A 147 -1.27 9.19 36.37
CA SER A 147 -2.41 9.72 35.59
C SER A 147 -3.76 9.69 36.33
N ASN A 148 -3.80 9.15 37.55
CA ASN A 148 -5.02 8.71 38.26
C ASN A 148 -5.73 7.53 37.58
N GLU A 149 -6.67 6.93 38.30
CA GLU A 149 -7.49 5.81 37.81
C GLU A 149 -8.40 6.25 36.66
N THR A 150 -8.52 5.40 35.63
CA THR A 150 -9.36 5.65 34.44
C THR A 150 -10.11 4.37 34.06
N PHE A 151 -11.10 4.50 33.17
CA PHE A 151 -11.84 3.35 32.62
C PHE A 151 -10.89 2.28 32.05
N LEU A 152 -9.87 2.67 31.29
CA LEU A 152 -8.92 1.75 30.66
C LEU A 152 -8.10 0.98 31.71
N HIS A 153 -7.71 1.62 32.81
CA HIS A 153 -7.04 0.93 33.92
C HIS A 153 -7.91 -0.18 34.50
N ALA A 154 -9.17 0.14 34.86
CA ALA A 154 -10.10 -0.83 35.43
C ALA A 154 -10.37 -1.98 34.45
N LYS A 155 -10.65 -1.66 33.18
CA LYS A 155 -10.94 -2.65 32.14
C LYS A 155 -9.76 -3.59 31.89
N SER A 156 -8.53 -3.07 31.84
CA SER A 156 -7.32 -3.89 31.70
C SER A 156 -7.09 -4.80 32.90
N LEU A 157 -7.33 -4.31 34.14
CA LEU A 157 -7.25 -5.13 35.34
C LEU A 157 -8.30 -6.25 35.37
N ILE A 158 -9.51 -6.00 34.85
CA ILE A 158 -10.55 -7.03 34.65
C ILE A 158 -10.05 -8.10 33.68
N LEU A 159 -9.49 -7.70 32.53
CA LEU A 159 -8.97 -8.64 31.53
C LEU A 159 -7.80 -9.49 32.07
N LEU A 160 -7.05 -8.96 33.03
CA LEU A 160 -5.98 -9.69 33.72
C LEU A 160 -6.51 -10.58 34.85
N ASN A 161 -7.80 -10.53 35.21
CA ASN A 161 -8.36 -11.12 36.43
C ASN A 161 -7.61 -10.65 37.70
N SER A 162 -7.23 -9.37 37.76
CA SER A 162 -6.58 -8.77 38.94
C SER A 162 -7.59 -8.58 40.09
N THR A 163 -7.13 -8.84 41.32
CA THR A 163 -7.92 -8.56 42.53
C THR A 163 -8.16 -7.06 42.75
N LEU A 164 -7.40 -6.19 42.07
CA LEU A 164 -7.54 -4.75 42.16
C LEU A 164 -8.70 -4.21 41.31
N ALA A 165 -9.16 -4.96 40.31
CA ALA A 165 -10.20 -4.54 39.38
C ALA A 165 -11.46 -4.04 40.10
N LYS A 166 -11.94 -4.78 41.12
CA LYS A 166 -13.12 -4.40 41.91
C LYS A 166 -12.97 -3.03 42.59
N ASN A 167 -11.81 -2.77 43.19
CA ASN A 167 -11.58 -1.53 43.93
C ASN A 167 -11.49 -0.34 42.98
N VAL A 168 -10.79 -0.49 41.85
CA VAL A 168 -10.65 0.56 40.85
C VAL A 168 -12.00 0.87 40.19
N SER A 169 -12.77 -0.15 39.78
CA SER A 169 -14.12 0.04 39.23
C SER A 169 -15.04 0.79 40.21
N MET A 170 -15.01 0.43 41.49
CA MET A 170 -15.80 1.11 42.53
C MET A 170 -15.35 2.56 42.74
N SER A 171 -14.04 2.82 42.75
CA SER A 171 -13.52 4.18 42.88
C SER A 171 -13.99 5.09 41.73
N LEU A 172 -14.01 4.58 40.50
CA LEU A 172 -14.55 5.33 39.35
C LEU A 172 -16.05 5.60 39.49
N TRP A 173 -16.83 4.60 39.90
CA TRP A 173 -18.27 4.76 40.14
C TRP A 173 -18.58 5.82 41.19
N LEU A 174 -17.85 5.84 42.30
CA LEU A 174 -18.05 6.82 43.38
C LEU A 174 -17.75 8.26 42.96
N LYS A 175 -16.99 8.46 41.88
CA LYS A 175 -16.72 9.78 41.29
C LYS A 175 -17.84 10.24 40.34
N LEU A 176 -18.64 9.32 39.80
CA LEU A 176 -19.76 9.65 38.92
C LEU A 176 -20.81 10.44 39.69
N ARG A 177 -21.29 11.54 39.11
CA ARG A 177 -22.38 12.35 39.65
C ARG A 177 -23.60 12.23 38.73
N PRO A 178 -24.82 12.11 39.30
CA PRO A 178 -26.03 12.10 38.48
C PRO A 178 -26.22 13.48 37.85
N GLU A 179 -26.20 13.54 36.52
CA GLU A 179 -26.37 14.76 35.74
C GLU A 179 -27.34 14.51 34.59
N HIS A 180 -28.12 15.53 34.22
CA HIS A 180 -29.06 15.44 33.11
C HIS A 180 -28.35 15.67 31.76
N SER A 181 -27.46 14.76 31.37
CA SER A 181 -26.67 14.83 30.14
C SER A 181 -26.45 13.46 29.49
N LEU A 182 -26.25 13.43 28.16
CA LEU A 182 -25.91 12.19 27.44
C LEU A 182 -24.51 11.67 27.82
N ASP A 183 -23.59 12.55 28.19
CA ASP A 183 -22.28 12.18 28.73
C ASP A 183 -22.43 11.37 30.02
N PHE A 184 -23.31 11.80 30.93
CA PHE A 184 -23.64 11.02 32.13
C PHE A 184 -24.22 9.64 31.78
N LEU A 185 -25.14 9.58 30.80
CA LEU A 185 -25.73 8.30 30.37
C LEU A 185 -24.67 7.33 29.83
N TRP A 186 -23.71 7.85 29.07
CA TRP A 186 -22.57 7.10 28.55
C TRP A 186 -21.68 6.59 29.68
N ASP A 187 -21.25 7.47 30.59
CA ASP A 187 -20.39 7.11 31.72
C ASP A 187 -21.09 6.12 32.66
N PHE A 188 -22.39 6.31 32.90
CA PHE A 188 -23.22 5.38 33.66
C PHE A 188 -23.17 3.96 33.07
N LEU A 189 -23.37 3.82 31.75
CA LEU A 189 -23.30 2.52 31.06
C LEU A 189 -21.91 1.90 31.15
N GLN A 190 -20.85 2.69 30.91
CA GLN A 190 -19.48 2.21 31.00
C GLN A 190 -19.13 1.71 32.40
N LEU A 191 -19.37 2.52 33.43
CA LEU A 191 -18.99 2.21 34.81
C LEU A 191 -19.87 1.11 35.42
N LYS A 192 -21.17 1.07 35.10
CA LYS A 192 -22.04 -0.07 35.44
C LYS A 192 -21.47 -1.37 34.84
N GLY A 193 -21.07 -1.35 33.57
CA GLY A 193 -20.44 -2.48 32.91
C GLY A 193 -19.16 -2.94 33.63
N LEU A 194 -18.26 -2.01 33.97
CA LEU A 194 -17.04 -2.32 34.72
C LEU A 194 -17.31 -2.97 36.07
N LEU A 195 -18.29 -2.48 36.82
CA LEU A 195 -18.66 -3.04 38.12
C LEU A 195 -19.15 -4.48 37.98
N LEU A 196 -20.09 -4.72 37.06
CA LEU A 196 -20.63 -6.05 36.80
C LEU A 196 -19.53 -7.03 36.34
N GLU A 197 -18.69 -6.62 35.39
CA GLU A 197 -17.60 -7.45 34.90
C GLU A 197 -16.51 -7.71 35.95
N SER A 198 -16.27 -6.76 36.86
CA SER A 198 -15.38 -6.96 38.01
C SER A 198 -15.99 -7.86 39.09
N GLY A 199 -17.27 -8.21 38.98
CA GLY A 199 -17.97 -9.16 39.84
C GLY A 199 -18.79 -8.55 40.98
N TYR A 200 -19.26 -7.31 40.85
CA TYR A 200 -20.32 -6.76 41.72
C TYR A 200 -21.70 -7.19 41.23
N SER A 201 -22.64 -7.36 42.16
CA SER A 201 -24.08 -7.37 41.85
C SER A 201 -24.68 -5.98 41.99
N LEU A 202 -25.83 -5.73 41.34
CA LEU A 202 -26.44 -4.39 41.30
C LEU A 202 -26.84 -3.85 42.69
N ASP A 203 -27.16 -4.73 43.63
CA ASP A 203 -27.51 -4.41 45.02
C ASP A 203 -26.29 -4.00 45.87
N GLU A 204 -25.08 -4.38 45.46
CA GLU A 204 -23.84 -3.96 46.12
C GLU A 204 -23.37 -2.56 45.67
N ILE A 205 -23.94 -2.03 44.58
CA ILE A 205 -23.50 -0.77 43.98
C ILE A 205 -24.16 0.42 44.70
N PRO A 206 -23.38 1.30 45.36
CA PRO A 206 -23.93 2.43 46.08
C PRO A 206 -24.72 3.38 45.18
N ASN A 207 -25.89 3.83 45.64
CA ASN A 207 -26.78 4.76 44.95
C ASN A 207 -27.23 4.31 43.55
N TYR A 208 -27.13 3.01 43.22
CA TYR A 208 -27.48 2.50 41.89
C TYR A 208 -28.90 2.88 41.45
N THR A 209 -29.90 2.75 42.32
CA THR A 209 -31.30 3.08 42.01
C THR A 209 -31.44 4.53 41.54
N VAL A 210 -30.83 5.48 42.24
CA VAL A 210 -30.88 6.91 41.90
C VAL A 210 -30.18 7.15 40.56
N MET A 211 -28.97 6.61 40.37
CA MET A 211 -28.23 6.75 39.11
C MET A 211 -29.02 6.17 37.92
N ASN A 212 -29.66 5.02 38.11
CA ASN A 212 -30.45 4.36 37.08
C ASN A 212 -31.72 5.16 36.74
N GLU A 213 -32.41 5.74 37.73
CA GLU A 213 -33.57 6.61 37.49
C GLU A 213 -33.19 7.87 36.72
N THR A 214 -32.06 8.50 37.06
CA THR A 214 -31.51 9.63 36.29
C THR A 214 -31.18 9.18 34.86
N ALA A 215 -30.48 8.06 34.69
CA ALA A 215 -30.11 7.53 33.37
C ALA A 215 -31.35 7.23 32.50
N ARG A 216 -32.40 6.64 33.09
CA ARG A 216 -33.69 6.42 32.41
C ARG A 216 -34.35 7.73 31.99
N THR A 217 -34.29 8.76 32.83
CA THR A 217 -34.86 10.09 32.53
C THR A 217 -34.14 10.72 31.35
N VAL A 218 -32.81 10.75 31.37
CA VAL A 218 -31.98 11.25 30.28
C VAL A 218 -32.25 10.46 28.99
N PHE A 219 -32.28 9.13 29.06
CA PHE A 219 -32.60 8.27 27.93
C PHE A 219 -33.98 8.61 27.32
N ASN A 220 -35.00 8.73 28.17
CA ASN A 220 -36.36 9.05 27.72
C ASN A 220 -36.39 10.40 27.02
N GLU A 221 -35.78 11.45 27.59
CA GLU A 221 -35.71 12.77 26.98
C GLU A 221 -34.99 12.76 25.62
N ALA A 222 -33.83 12.11 25.55
CA ALA A 222 -33.05 12.00 24.32
C ALA A 222 -33.78 11.20 23.24
N SER A 223 -34.51 10.14 23.60
CA SER A 223 -35.27 9.31 22.66
C SER A 223 -36.36 10.08 21.89
N HIS A 224 -36.91 11.16 22.48
CA HIS A 224 -37.90 12.01 21.81
C HIS A 224 -37.27 12.95 20.77
N ARG A 225 -35.96 13.16 20.82
CA ARG A 225 -35.22 14.12 19.96
C ARG A 225 -34.17 13.43 19.09
N ILE A 226 -34.37 12.15 18.78
CA ILE A 226 -33.39 11.32 18.06
C ILE A 226 -32.90 11.91 16.73
N GLU A 227 -33.72 12.73 16.06
CA GLU A 227 -33.36 13.38 14.80
C GLU A 227 -32.23 14.41 14.94
N ASN A 228 -31.99 14.91 16.16
CA ASN A 228 -30.96 15.90 16.48
C ASN A 228 -29.69 15.27 17.10
N LEU A 229 -29.66 13.94 17.27
CA LEU A 229 -28.56 13.25 17.94
C LEU A 229 -27.40 12.98 16.98
N GLY A 230 -26.18 13.08 17.51
CA GLY A 230 -24.96 12.78 16.79
C GLY A 230 -24.66 11.28 16.72
N PHE A 231 -23.57 10.93 16.05
CA PHE A 231 -23.14 9.54 15.85
C PHE A 231 -22.98 8.78 17.17
N PHE A 232 -22.26 9.38 18.14
CA PHE A 232 -21.98 8.75 19.43
C PHE A 232 -23.24 8.64 20.32
N ASP A 233 -24.13 9.63 20.27
CA ASP A 233 -25.39 9.61 21.01
C ASP A 233 -26.30 8.44 20.57
N LEU A 234 -26.32 8.13 19.27
CA LEU A 234 -27.07 6.99 18.74
C LEU A 234 -26.54 5.66 19.30
N ASN A 235 -25.22 5.50 19.42
CA ASN A 235 -24.60 4.33 20.05
C ASN A 235 -25.02 4.23 21.53
N THR A 236 -24.94 5.32 22.29
CA THR A 236 -25.35 5.38 23.70
C THR A 236 -26.80 4.94 23.88
N LEU A 237 -27.73 5.47 23.07
CA LEU A 237 -29.14 5.07 23.16
C LEU A 237 -29.36 3.61 22.76
N ALA A 238 -28.71 3.14 21.70
CA ALA A 238 -28.84 1.75 21.26
C ALA A 238 -28.34 0.78 22.34
N ARG A 239 -27.19 1.09 22.95
CA ARG A 239 -26.63 0.33 24.05
C ARG A 239 -27.57 0.30 25.26
N PHE A 240 -28.10 1.46 25.66
CA PHE A 240 -29.07 1.53 26.77
C PHE A 240 -30.31 0.67 26.49
N ILE A 241 -30.86 0.73 25.27
CA ILE A 241 -31.98 -0.11 24.84
C ILE A 241 -31.67 -1.60 24.99
N ARG A 242 -30.46 -2.02 24.60
CA ARG A 242 -30.01 -3.41 24.69
C ARG A 242 -29.84 -3.86 26.14
N GLU A 243 -29.06 -3.13 26.93
CA GLU A 243 -28.73 -3.51 28.31
C GLU A 243 -29.93 -3.47 29.25
N GLU A 244 -30.84 -2.51 29.06
CA GLU A 244 -32.06 -2.37 29.88
C GLU A 244 -33.26 -3.15 29.30
N ASN A 245 -33.05 -3.96 28.26
CA ASN A 245 -34.08 -4.78 27.61
C ASN A 245 -35.33 -3.98 27.20
N ILE A 246 -35.15 -2.76 26.68
CA ILE A 246 -36.25 -1.87 26.31
C ILE A 246 -36.91 -2.38 25.02
N LYS A 247 -38.22 -2.63 25.10
CA LYS A 247 -39.07 -3.08 23.98
C LYS A 247 -39.69 -1.88 23.26
N ASN A 248 -38.87 -1.15 22.49
CA ASN A 248 -39.32 0.00 21.68
C ASN A 248 -38.86 -0.12 20.22
N GLU A 249 -39.63 -0.85 19.42
CA GLU A 249 -39.32 -1.10 18.00
C GLU A 249 -39.30 0.16 17.15
N THR A 250 -40.14 1.15 17.48
CA THR A 250 -40.17 2.43 16.77
C THR A 250 -38.85 3.17 16.96
N LEU A 251 -38.34 3.23 18.19
CA LEU A 251 -37.06 3.87 18.49
C LEU A 251 -35.89 3.11 17.85
N ARG A 252 -35.87 1.78 17.94
CA ARG A 252 -34.87 0.93 17.25
C ARG A 252 -34.81 1.25 15.76
N ARG A 253 -35.97 1.29 15.08
CA ARG A 253 -36.04 1.64 13.65
C ARG A 253 -35.50 3.05 13.37
N LYS A 254 -35.82 4.03 14.21
CA LYS A 254 -35.29 5.40 14.06
C LYS A 254 -33.77 5.45 14.24
N ILE A 255 -33.20 4.73 15.21
CA ILE A 255 -31.73 4.61 15.38
C ILE A 255 -31.12 4.02 14.11
N LEU A 256 -31.67 2.91 13.62
CA LEU A 256 -31.19 2.25 12.41
C LEU A 256 -31.28 3.16 11.18
N THR A 257 -32.35 3.94 11.02
CA THR A 257 -32.43 4.92 9.93
C THR A 257 -31.40 6.04 10.08
N SER A 258 -31.17 6.53 11.30
CA SER A 258 -30.21 7.61 11.55
C SER A 258 -28.76 7.18 11.36
N ILE A 259 -28.37 5.98 11.83
CA ILE A 259 -26.97 5.51 11.72
C ILE A 259 -26.55 5.29 10.25
N GLN A 260 -27.50 4.96 9.37
CA GLN A 260 -27.22 4.78 7.93
C GLN A 260 -26.80 6.09 7.23
N LYS A 261 -27.12 7.26 7.79
CA LYS A 261 -26.64 8.56 7.25
C LYS A 261 -25.11 8.71 7.33
N TYR A 262 -24.47 7.91 8.17
CA TYR A 262 -23.03 7.90 8.40
C TYR A 262 -22.29 6.85 7.58
N LYS A 263 -23.01 6.02 6.82
CA LYS A 263 -22.43 4.97 5.97
C LYS A 263 -21.83 5.55 4.69
N CYS A 264 -20.60 5.15 4.41
CA CYS A 264 -19.84 5.55 3.24
C CYS A 264 -20.12 4.62 2.04
N PRO A 265 -19.89 5.07 0.79
CA PRO A 265 -20.11 4.25 -0.40
C PRO A 265 -19.30 2.94 -0.43
N ASN A 266 -18.19 2.88 0.29
CA ASN A 266 -17.34 1.70 0.38
C ASN A 266 -17.75 0.74 1.52
N GLY A 267 -18.83 1.01 2.25
CA GLY A 267 -19.31 0.18 3.37
C GLY A 267 -18.77 0.57 4.75
N ALA A 268 -17.77 1.45 4.83
CA ALA A 268 -17.28 1.98 6.11
C ALA A 268 -18.27 2.99 6.71
N TYR A 269 -18.03 3.44 7.95
CA TYR A 269 -18.79 4.53 8.57
C TYR A 269 -17.89 5.70 8.97
N SER A 270 -18.44 6.92 8.95
CA SER A 270 -17.77 8.17 9.33
C SER A 270 -18.64 8.91 10.34
N ASP A 271 -18.07 9.36 11.46
CA ASP A 271 -18.79 10.08 12.55
C ASP A 271 -19.29 11.48 12.15
N THR A 272 -18.77 12.03 11.06
CA THR A 272 -19.15 13.37 10.54
C THR A 272 -19.92 13.32 9.22
N GLY A 273 -20.42 12.13 8.83
CA GLY A 273 -21.35 11.91 7.73
C GLY A 273 -20.83 10.95 6.64
N GLY A 274 -21.74 10.22 5.98
CA GLY A 274 -21.43 9.16 5.01
C GLY A 274 -20.82 9.62 3.68
N ALA A 275 -20.89 10.92 3.36
CA ALA A 275 -20.22 11.48 2.19
C ALA A 275 -18.69 11.63 2.37
N LYS A 276 -18.18 11.41 3.59
CA LYS A 276 -16.75 11.49 3.91
C LYS A 276 -16.11 10.10 3.91
N LYS A 277 -14.79 10.03 4.16
CA LYS A 277 -14.06 8.77 4.32
C LYS A 277 -14.41 8.15 5.69
N GLY A 278 -14.74 6.86 5.70
CA GLY A 278 -14.96 6.11 6.94
C GLY A 278 -13.68 5.54 7.54
N TYR A 279 -13.71 5.28 8.84
CA TYR A 279 -12.60 4.76 9.63
C TYR A 279 -12.99 3.45 10.31
N ILE A 280 -12.00 2.64 10.69
CA ILE A 280 -12.25 1.30 11.24
C ILE A 280 -12.91 1.35 12.63
N ASP A 281 -12.58 2.35 13.43
CA ASP A 281 -13.14 2.63 14.76
C ASP A 281 -14.58 3.14 14.70
N THR A 282 -14.88 4.07 13.80
CA THR A 282 -16.25 4.53 13.56
C THR A 282 -17.09 3.42 12.91
N THR A 283 -16.49 2.58 12.07
CA THR A 283 -17.15 1.37 11.53
C THR A 283 -17.47 0.38 12.65
N HIS A 284 -16.52 0.14 13.56
CA HIS A 284 -16.74 -0.69 14.74
C HIS A 284 -17.93 -0.21 15.58
N LEU A 285 -17.96 1.09 15.94
CA LEU A 285 -19.04 1.66 16.74
C LEU A 285 -20.39 1.66 16.01
N ALA A 286 -20.40 1.85 14.69
CA ALA A 286 -21.63 1.78 13.90
C ALA A 286 -22.20 0.36 13.87
N VAL A 287 -21.35 -0.65 13.66
CA VAL A 287 -21.73 -2.06 13.68
C VAL A 287 -22.26 -2.46 15.05
N GLU A 288 -21.60 -2.03 16.12
CA GLU A 288 -22.07 -2.23 17.49
C GLU A 288 -23.46 -1.60 17.71
N THR A 289 -23.63 -0.35 17.28
CA THR A 289 -24.91 0.39 17.36
C THR A 289 -26.04 -0.34 16.64
N ILE A 290 -25.77 -0.83 15.43
CA ILE A 290 -26.73 -1.58 14.61
C ILE A 290 -27.10 -2.90 15.29
N ASN A 291 -26.12 -3.63 15.84
CA ASN A 291 -26.34 -4.87 16.57
C ASN A 291 -27.20 -4.63 17.83
N TYR A 292 -26.89 -3.60 18.64
CA TYR A 292 -27.70 -3.24 19.81
C TYR A 292 -29.14 -2.86 19.46
N ALA A 293 -29.34 -2.16 18.35
CA ALA A 293 -30.66 -1.83 17.84
C ALA A 293 -31.39 -3.05 17.22
N GLY A 294 -30.69 -4.15 16.92
CA GLY A 294 -31.24 -5.36 16.32
C GLY A 294 -31.38 -5.31 14.80
N GLY A 295 -30.52 -4.52 14.13
CA GLY A 295 -30.50 -4.39 12.67
C GLY A 295 -29.42 -5.22 11.99
N ASP A 296 -29.33 -5.06 10.67
CA ASP A 296 -28.32 -5.68 9.80
C ASP A 296 -27.39 -4.59 9.20
N VAL A 297 -26.10 -4.90 9.09
CA VAL A 297 -25.04 -3.96 8.67
C VAL A 297 -24.81 -3.94 7.16
N GLY A 298 -25.24 -4.98 6.45
CA GLY A 298 -25.04 -5.16 5.00
C GLY A 298 -23.68 -5.77 4.61
N GLU A 299 -23.65 -6.42 3.44
CA GLU A 299 -22.49 -7.15 2.90
C GLU A 299 -21.33 -6.24 2.51
N ASP A 300 -21.60 -5.02 2.06
CA ASP A 300 -20.60 -3.99 1.74
C ASP A 300 -19.71 -3.64 2.94
N THR A 301 -20.27 -3.57 4.14
CA THR A 301 -19.50 -3.37 5.38
C THR A 301 -18.55 -4.54 5.63
N VAL A 302 -18.99 -5.78 5.36
CA VAL A 302 -18.14 -6.97 5.47
C VAL A 302 -17.01 -6.92 4.44
N ILE A 303 -17.32 -6.57 3.19
CA ILE A 303 -16.32 -6.42 2.11
C ILE A 303 -15.27 -5.37 2.49
N TYR A 304 -15.69 -4.23 3.06
CA TYR A 304 -14.76 -3.22 3.58
C TYR A 304 -13.82 -3.80 4.64
N LEU A 305 -14.34 -4.51 5.64
CA LEU A 305 -13.51 -5.12 6.69
C LEU A 305 -12.53 -6.13 6.12
N ARG A 306 -12.99 -7.03 5.24
CA ARG A 306 -12.13 -8.02 4.57
C ARG A 306 -11.03 -7.38 3.72
N SER A 307 -11.27 -6.18 3.17
CA SER A 307 -10.27 -5.45 2.39
C SER A 307 -9.07 -5.00 3.23
N LEU A 308 -9.29 -4.75 4.53
CA LEU A 308 -8.30 -4.28 5.49
C LEU A 308 -7.57 -5.40 6.24
N GLU A 309 -7.98 -6.66 6.08
CA GLU A 309 -7.25 -7.77 6.66
C GLU A 309 -5.88 -7.93 5.98
N GLY A 310 -4.84 -7.87 6.81
CA GLY A 310 -3.45 -7.99 6.38
C GLY A 310 -3.06 -9.44 6.13
N PRO A 311 -2.18 -9.71 5.15
CA PRO A 311 -1.67 -11.06 4.95
C PRO A 311 -0.75 -11.53 6.09
N LEU A 312 -0.24 -10.59 6.88
CA LEU A 312 0.60 -10.83 8.06
C LEU A 312 -0.24 -11.02 9.34
N GLY A 313 -1.57 -11.14 9.20
CA GLY A 313 -2.49 -11.10 10.33
C GLY A 313 -2.93 -9.67 10.64
N GLY A 314 -3.91 -9.55 11.53
CA GLY A 314 -4.45 -8.28 11.97
C GLY A 314 -5.07 -7.43 10.85
N PHE A 315 -5.24 -6.15 11.13
CA PHE A 315 -5.82 -5.17 10.21
C PHE A 315 -4.85 -4.04 9.91
N ILE A 316 -4.76 -3.67 8.63
CA ILE A 316 -3.85 -2.63 8.12
C ILE A 316 -4.44 -1.24 8.30
N ASN A 317 -3.56 -0.24 8.38
CA ASN A 317 -3.93 1.17 8.34
C ASN A 317 -3.66 1.74 6.95
N ILE A 318 -4.71 2.22 6.26
CA ILE A 318 -4.56 2.92 4.98
C ILE A 318 -4.59 4.44 5.23
N PRO A 319 -3.47 5.16 5.00
CA PRO A 319 -3.38 6.59 5.18
C PRO A 319 -4.50 7.36 4.48
N ASN A 320 -4.88 8.49 5.08
CA ASN A 320 -5.89 9.40 4.49
C ASN A 320 -5.34 10.23 3.33
N TYR A 321 -4.02 10.37 3.30
CA TYR A 321 -3.33 11.19 2.34
C TYR A 321 -1.98 10.56 2.03
N ILE A 322 -1.66 10.50 0.76
CA ILE A 322 -0.37 10.03 0.26
C ILE A 322 0.16 11.16 -0.61
N VAL A 323 1.34 11.70 -0.28
CA VAL A 323 1.96 12.75 -1.10
C VAL A 323 2.47 12.10 -2.39
N PRO A 324 1.78 12.25 -3.54
CA PRO A 324 2.20 11.56 -4.75
C PRO A 324 3.52 12.14 -5.28
N ASN A 325 4.29 11.34 -6.00
CA ASN A 325 5.39 11.84 -6.82
C ASN A 325 5.35 11.27 -8.25
N PRO A 326 5.92 11.97 -9.24
CA PRO A 326 5.79 11.59 -10.64
C PRO A 326 6.38 10.22 -10.95
N LEU A 327 7.55 9.90 -10.37
CA LEU A 327 8.23 8.63 -10.59
C LEU A 327 7.47 7.44 -9.98
N GLY A 328 7.06 7.55 -8.71
CA GLY A 328 6.26 6.54 -8.03
C GLY A 328 4.95 6.27 -8.79
N THR A 329 4.31 7.33 -9.28
CA THR A 329 3.11 7.25 -10.10
C THR A 329 3.38 6.55 -11.44
N ALA A 330 4.38 7.01 -12.19
CA ALA A 330 4.72 6.46 -13.49
C ALA A 330 5.06 4.98 -13.44
N PHE A 331 5.93 4.57 -12.50
CA PHE A 331 6.29 3.16 -12.34
C PHE A 331 5.15 2.30 -11.81
N SER A 332 4.19 2.86 -11.06
CA SER A 332 2.98 2.14 -10.65
C SER A 332 2.08 1.86 -11.85
N VAL A 333 1.88 2.85 -12.73
CA VAL A 333 1.14 2.68 -14.00
C VAL A 333 1.80 1.62 -14.88
N MET A 334 3.11 1.75 -15.13
CA MET A 334 3.85 0.80 -15.96
C MET A 334 3.82 -0.62 -15.36
N THR A 335 3.90 -0.74 -14.02
CA THR A 335 3.79 -2.03 -13.34
C THR A 335 2.40 -2.64 -13.53
N LEU A 336 1.33 -1.88 -13.33
CA LEU A 336 -0.04 -2.37 -13.54
C LEU A 336 -0.25 -2.85 -14.98
N LYS A 337 0.29 -2.10 -15.96
CA LYS A 337 0.16 -2.42 -17.38
C LYS A 337 0.94 -3.67 -17.77
N LEU A 338 2.16 -3.84 -17.24
CA LEU A 338 2.92 -5.09 -17.39
C LEU A 338 2.20 -6.31 -16.79
N LEU A 339 1.40 -6.09 -15.74
CA LEU A 339 0.58 -7.13 -15.09
C LEU A 339 -0.82 -7.29 -15.71
N ASN A 340 -1.12 -6.62 -16.83
CA ASN A 340 -2.44 -6.59 -17.47
C ASN A 340 -3.58 -6.16 -16.54
N ALA A 341 -3.29 -5.26 -15.60
CA ALA A 341 -4.25 -4.71 -14.65
C ALA A 341 -4.77 -3.34 -15.11
N THR A 342 -5.97 -2.98 -14.65
CA THR A 342 -6.51 -1.63 -14.86
C THR A 342 -5.82 -0.63 -13.95
N VAL A 343 -5.81 0.64 -14.36
CA VAL A 343 -5.28 1.73 -13.53
C VAL A 343 -6.45 2.34 -12.77
N PRO A 344 -6.46 2.29 -11.42
CA PRO A 344 -7.52 2.93 -10.64
C PRO A 344 -7.43 4.46 -10.79
N ASN A 345 -8.58 5.14 -10.75
CA ASN A 345 -8.66 6.59 -10.97
C ASN A 345 -7.85 7.08 -12.20
N GLU A 346 -7.97 6.36 -13.32
CA GLU A 346 -7.14 6.58 -14.52
C GLU A 346 -7.11 8.05 -14.97
N THR A 347 -8.25 8.74 -14.94
CA THR A 347 -8.37 10.16 -15.30
C THR A 347 -7.58 11.06 -14.34
N GLY A 348 -7.65 10.82 -13.03
CA GLY A 348 -6.88 11.56 -12.03
C GLY A 348 -5.37 11.38 -12.24
N VAL A 349 -4.93 10.12 -12.40
CA VAL A 349 -3.54 9.76 -12.69
C VAL A 349 -3.03 10.46 -13.94
N ARG A 350 -3.81 10.40 -15.03
CA ARG A 350 -3.47 11.04 -16.31
C ARG A 350 -3.30 12.55 -16.14
N ASN A 351 -4.23 13.21 -15.46
CA ASN A 351 -4.18 14.66 -15.25
C ASN A 351 -2.99 15.09 -14.37
N TYR A 352 -2.69 14.31 -13.33
CA TYR A 352 -1.53 14.51 -12.48
C TYR A 352 -0.24 14.43 -13.31
N LEU A 353 0.00 13.32 -14.01
CA LEU A 353 1.21 13.14 -14.82
C LEU A 353 1.34 14.16 -15.96
N LEU A 354 0.25 14.56 -16.61
CA LEU A 354 0.28 15.63 -17.63
C LEU A 354 0.73 16.98 -17.07
N THR A 355 0.42 17.24 -15.80
CA THR A 355 0.84 18.46 -15.10
C THR A 355 2.32 18.39 -14.76
N GLU A 356 2.77 17.26 -14.21
CA GLU A 356 4.14 17.05 -13.76
C GLU A 356 5.14 17.02 -14.92
N ILE A 357 4.85 16.31 -16.01
CA ILE A 357 5.75 16.21 -17.17
C ILE A 357 6.00 17.57 -17.84
N SER A 358 5.05 18.51 -17.69
CA SER A 358 5.18 19.87 -18.22
C SER A 358 6.19 20.72 -17.44
N ARG A 359 6.56 20.29 -16.22
CA ARG A 359 7.49 20.97 -15.30
C ARG A 359 8.81 20.21 -15.11
N GLU A 360 8.88 18.94 -15.47
CA GLU A 360 10.09 18.13 -15.35
C GLU A 360 11.17 18.57 -16.36
N SER A 361 12.42 18.45 -15.93
CA SER A 361 13.62 18.89 -16.66
C SER A 361 14.63 17.76 -16.90
N LYS A 362 14.54 16.66 -16.14
CA LYS A 362 15.44 15.51 -16.27
C LYS A 362 14.91 14.51 -17.30
N PRO A 363 15.61 14.28 -18.43
CA PRO A 363 15.17 13.37 -19.47
C PRO A 363 14.77 11.96 -18.99
N SER A 364 15.47 11.39 -18.02
CA SER A 364 15.14 10.06 -17.48
C SER A 364 13.80 10.01 -16.74
N ARG A 365 13.40 11.13 -16.11
CA ARG A 365 12.11 11.26 -15.43
C ARG A 365 11.00 11.58 -16.44
N ILE A 366 11.28 12.48 -17.38
CA ILE A 366 10.41 12.75 -18.53
C ILE A 366 10.06 11.44 -19.25
N TRP A 367 11.04 10.58 -19.50
CA TRP A 367 10.82 9.27 -20.11
C TRP A 367 9.85 8.39 -19.31
N ALA A 368 10.03 8.28 -17.98
CA ALA A 368 9.16 7.46 -17.15
C ALA A 368 7.71 7.97 -17.18
N GLU A 369 7.51 9.29 -17.04
CA GLU A 369 6.19 9.92 -17.11
C GLU A 369 5.56 9.79 -18.50
N TYR A 370 6.37 9.95 -19.56
CA TYR A 370 5.99 9.75 -20.96
C TYR A 370 5.45 8.33 -21.20
N GLU A 371 6.21 7.30 -20.81
CA GLU A 371 5.79 5.90 -21.00
C GLU A 371 4.50 5.61 -20.23
N ALA A 372 4.39 6.09 -18.98
CA ALA A 372 3.17 5.93 -18.21
C ALA A 372 1.96 6.60 -18.89
N LEU A 373 2.11 7.82 -19.42
CA LEU A 373 1.03 8.53 -20.11
C LEU A 373 0.64 7.86 -21.43
N LYS A 374 1.59 7.29 -22.16
CA LYS A 374 1.36 6.48 -23.36
C LYS A 374 0.53 5.23 -23.05
N GLU A 375 0.84 4.54 -21.96
CA GLU A 375 0.04 3.40 -21.46
C GLU A 375 -1.37 3.79 -21.00
N LEU A 376 -1.56 5.05 -20.62
CA LEU A 376 -2.86 5.66 -20.31
C LEU A 376 -3.58 6.19 -21.56
N GLY A 377 -3.07 5.90 -22.76
CA GLY A 377 -3.71 6.24 -24.03
C GLY A 377 -3.59 7.73 -24.43
N VAL A 378 -2.66 8.49 -23.85
CA VAL A 378 -2.40 9.87 -24.30
C VAL A 378 -1.71 9.84 -25.65
N SER A 379 -2.16 10.69 -26.58
CA SER A 379 -1.64 10.71 -27.94
C SER A 379 -0.18 11.21 -27.99
N ASN A 380 0.61 10.66 -28.92
CA ASN A 380 1.99 11.14 -29.14
C ASN A 380 2.03 12.62 -29.53
N SER A 381 1.02 13.16 -30.22
CA SER A 381 0.95 14.59 -30.55
C SER A 381 0.86 15.44 -29.29
N ASP A 382 0.00 15.07 -28.33
CA ASP A 382 -0.16 15.83 -27.08
C ASP A 382 1.10 15.74 -26.21
N LEU A 383 1.69 14.54 -26.13
CA LEU A 383 2.92 14.31 -25.39
C LEU A 383 4.09 15.09 -26.01
N LYS A 384 4.23 15.09 -27.34
CA LYS A 384 5.25 15.86 -28.05
C LYS A 384 5.18 17.34 -27.69
N THR A 385 4.00 17.96 -27.73
CA THR A 385 3.85 19.38 -27.41
C THR A 385 4.33 19.74 -26.00
N ARG A 386 4.21 18.82 -25.04
CA ARG A 386 4.65 19.02 -23.64
C ARG A 386 6.13 18.73 -23.43
N VAL A 387 6.61 17.64 -24.03
CA VAL A 387 7.96 17.10 -23.84
C VAL A 387 9.01 17.84 -24.66
N GLU A 388 8.69 18.21 -25.91
CA GLU A 388 9.65 18.81 -26.84
C GLU A 388 10.33 20.08 -26.30
N PRO A 389 9.61 21.05 -25.71
CA PRO A 389 10.26 22.24 -25.13
C PRO A 389 11.25 21.89 -24.00
N ARG A 390 10.97 20.84 -23.23
CA ARG A 390 11.82 20.41 -22.11
C ARG A 390 13.10 19.76 -22.63
N LEU A 391 13.00 18.83 -23.58
CA LEU A 391 14.17 18.18 -24.18
C LEU A 391 15.03 19.18 -24.96
N LYS A 392 14.42 20.12 -25.71
CA LYS A 392 15.15 21.20 -26.38
C LYS A 392 15.87 22.12 -25.38
N SER A 393 15.24 22.44 -24.25
CA SER A 393 15.90 23.20 -23.18
C SER A 393 17.07 22.44 -22.56
N PHE A 394 16.94 21.12 -22.36
CA PHE A 394 18.05 20.29 -21.90
C PHE A 394 19.21 20.31 -22.89
N ILE A 395 18.94 20.14 -24.20
CA ILE A 395 19.96 20.22 -25.27
C ILE A 395 20.70 21.55 -25.24
N ALA A 396 19.97 22.66 -25.15
CA ALA A 396 20.55 24.01 -25.16
C ALA A 396 21.47 24.29 -23.96
N ASN A 397 21.20 23.64 -22.83
CA ASN A 397 21.95 23.81 -21.59
C ASN A 397 22.99 22.70 -21.35
N LEU A 398 23.06 21.69 -22.22
CA LEU A 398 23.94 20.55 -22.03
C LEU A 398 25.39 20.94 -22.33
N ASN A 399 26.25 20.86 -21.30
CA ASN A 399 27.69 20.86 -21.48
C ASN A 399 28.23 19.43 -21.34
N LEU A 400 28.65 18.82 -22.45
CA LEU A 400 29.17 17.45 -22.45
C LEU A 400 30.41 17.26 -21.57
N SER A 401 31.17 18.33 -21.31
CA SER A 401 32.33 18.26 -20.42
C SER A 401 31.95 17.95 -18.97
N ASP A 402 30.70 18.21 -18.57
CA ASP A 402 30.23 17.91 -17.22
C ASP A 402 30.11 16.39 -16.96
N VAL A 403 30.10 15.57 -18.01
CA VAL A 403 30.16 14.09 -17.92
C VAL A 403 31.40 13.62 -17.14
N TYR A 404 32.52 14.35 -17.20
CA TYR A 404 33.72 14.00 -16.43
C TYR A 404 33.55 14.19 -14.91
N ARG A 405 32.55 14.96 -14.49
CA ARG A 405 32.21 15.21 -13.07
C ARG A 405 30.98 14.41 -12.64
N ASP A 406 30.03 14.21 -13.56
CA ASP A 406 28.80 13.44 -13.34
C ASP A 406 28.52 12.52 -14.53
N HIS A 407 28.91 11.25 -14.41
CA HIS A 407 28.72 10.27 -15.48
C HIS A 407 27.24 9.93 -15.73
N TYR A 408 26.33 10.24 -14.79
CA TYR A 408 24.89 10.03 -14.99
C TYR A 408 24.30 10.94 -16.06
N LEU A 409 25.00 12.00 -16.47
CA LEU A 409 24.57 12.83 -17.59
C LEU A 409 24.46 12.02 -18.90
N LEU A 410 25.25 10.95 -19.08
CA LEU A 410 25.09 10.03 -20.21
C LEU A 410 23.76 9.27 -20.15
N LYS A 411 23.27 8.91 -18.96
CA LYS A 411 21.93 8.31 -18.79
C LYS A 411 20.85 9.28 -19.25
N GLU A 412 20.98 10.56 -18.91
CA GLU A 412 20.04 11.60 -19.34
C GLU A 412 20.09 11.80 -20.86
N VAL A 413 21.28 11.82 -21.48
CA VAL A 413 21.43 11.86 -22.94
C VAL A 413 20.77 10.65 -23.60
N TYR A 414 20.95 9.44 -23.06
CA TYR A 414 20.29 8.23 -23.58
C TYR A 414 18.76 8.37 -23.57
N TYR A 415 18.17 8.76 -22.44
CA TYR A 415 16.71 8.90 -22.35
C TYR A 415 16.15 10.06 -23.19
N LEU A 416 16.93 11.13 -23.38
CA LEU A 416 16.60 12.19 -24.32
C LEU A 416 16.49 11.67 -25.75
N LEU A 417 17.44 10.84 -26.17
CA LEU A 417 17.47 10.26 -27.52
C LEU A 417 16.29 9.30 -27.74
N VAL A 418 16.07 8.38 -26.79
CA VAL A 418 14.94 7.43 -26.85
C VAL A 418 13.61 8.16 -26.94
N THR A 419 13.37 9.12 -26.03
CA THR A 419 12.10 9.85 -25.97
C THR A 419 11.90 10.71 -27.21
N SER A 420 12.95 11.38 -27.69
CA SER A 420 12.88 12.18 -28.92
C SER A 420 12.57 11.33 -30.14
N ARG A 421 13.19 10.16 -30.28
CA ARG A 421 12.94 9.21 -31.36
C ARG A 421 11.47 8.76 -31.37
N GLU A 422 10.94 8.36 -30.22
CA GLU A 422 9.57 7.81 -30.14
C GLU A 422 8.48 8.88 -30.35
N LEU A 423 8.75 10.13 -29.97
CA LEU A 423 7.86 11.26 -30.22
C LEU A 423 8.08 11.93 -31.58
N GLY A 424 9.09 11.51 -32.35
CA GLY A 424 9.47 12.17 -33.60
C GLY A 424 9.88 13.63 -33.39
N ILE A 425 10.62 13.91 -32.30
CA ILE A 425 11.23 15.22 -32.03
C ILE A 425 12.56 15.27 -32.78
N GLU A 426 12.68 16.26 -33.66
CA GLU A 426 13.91 16.47 -34.43
C GLU A 426 15.00 17.04 -33.51
N ILE A 427 16.16 16.38 -33.54
CA ILE A 427 17.39 16.80 -32.89
C ILE A 427 18.36 17.19 -34.00
N ASP A 428 19.00 18.34 -33.84
CA ASP A 428 20.01 18.88 -34.74
C ASP A 428 21.15 17.86 -35.02
N GLU A 429 21.49 17.69 -36.29
CA GLU A 429 22.51 16.70 -36.72
C GLU A 429 23.91 17.07 -36.24
N GLN A 430 24.26 18.37 -36.19
CA GLN A 430 25.55 18.81 -35.67
C GLN A 430 25.70 18.46 -34.18
N TRP A 431 24.62 18.59 -33.41
CA TRP A 431 24.60 18.13 -32.02
C TRP A 431 24.78 16.61 -31.90
N LYS A 432 24.10 15.82 -32.75
CA LYS A 432 24.28 14.35 -32.78
C LYS A 432 25.71 13.93 -33.10
N GLU A 433 26.35 14.59 -34.08
CA GLU A 433 27.76 14.36 -34.43
C GLU A 433 28.69 14.71 -33.26
N THR A 434 28.40 15.81 -32.56
CA THR A 434 29.15 16.26 -31.39
C THR A 434 29.06 15.22 -30.25
N VAL A 435 27.86 14.75 -29.93
CA VAL A 435 27.65 13.70 -28.92
C VAL A 435 28.32 12.39 -29.34
N THR A 436 28.19 11.98 -30.61
CA THR A 436 28.84 10.77 -31.14
C THR A 436 30.35 10.83 -30.95
N SER A 437 30.97 11.95 -31.37
CA SER A 437 32.41 12.17 -31.25
C SER A 437 32.87 12.18 -29.80
N PHE A 438 32.10 12.84 -28.92
CA PHE A 438 32.38 12.87 -27.49
C PHE A 438 32.34 11.46 -26.88
N VAL A 439 31.29 10.68 -27.14
CA VAL A 439 31.13 9.33 -26.60
C VAL A 439 32.21 8.38 -27.11
N LEU A 440 32.56 8.44 -28.41
CA LEU A 440 33.64 7.62 -28.96
C LEU A 440 35.00 7.96 -28.35
N ASN A 441 35.26 9.22 -27.98
CA ASN A 441 36.48 9.62 -27.29
C ASN A 441 36.57 9.09 -25.85
N LEU A 442 35.47 8.65 -25.24
CA LEU A 442 35.49 7.99 -23.93
C LEU A 442 35.92 6.52 -24.00
N LYS A 443 36.02 5.92 -25.20
CA LYS A 443 36.37 4.52 -25.38
C LYS A 443 37.81 4.24 -24.98
N ASP A 444 38.01 3.09 -24.35
CA ASP A 444 39.29 2.57 -23.87
C ASP A 444 39.74 1.35 -24.69
N ASP A 445 41.04 1.01 -24.62
CA ASP A 445 41.66 -0.10 -25.37
C ASP A 445 41.14 -1.49 -24.96
N ASP A 446 40.67 -1.60 -23.71
CA ASP A 446 40.05 -2.81 -23.14
C ASP A 446 38.60 -3.03 -23.62
N GLY A 447 38.06 -2.09 -24.42
CA GLY A 447 36.70 -2.12 -24.94
C GLY A 447 35.66 -1.51 -24.01
N GLY A 448 36.03 -1.13 -22.79
CA GLY A 448 35.21 -0.29 -21.92
C GLY A 448 35.20 1.16 -22.37
N PHE A 449 34.44 1.97 -21.64
CA PHE A 449 34.43 3.43 -21.75
C PHE A 449 34.63 4.05 -20.37
N GLY A 450 35.20 5.26 -20.34
CA GLY A 450 35.21 6.11 -19.16
C GLY A 450 36.41 5.96 -18.26
N SER A 451 37.52 5.32 -18.66
CA SER A 451 38.75 5.33 -17.84
C SER A 451 39.27 6.75 -17.58
N LYS A 452 38.97 7.69 -18.50
CA LYS A 452 39.22 9.13 -18.37
C LYS A 452 38.32 9.83 -17.34
N ILE A 453 37.18 9.22 -16.98
CA ILE A 453 36.23 9.74 -15.99
C ILE A 453 36.54 9.16 -14.61
N SER A 454 36.65 7.82 -14.52
CA SER A 454 36.88 7.13 -13.26
C SER A 454 37.56 5.78 -13.48
N LYS A 455 38.38 5.36 -12.51
CA LYS A 455 38.93 4.00 -12.45
C LYS A 455 38.02 3.04 -11.67
N ILE A 456 36.96 3.52 -11.04
CA ILE A 456 36.03 2.69 -10.26
C ILE A 456 35.26 1.78 -11.22
N LYS A 457 35.32 0.46 -10.96
CA LYS A 457 34.78 -0.59 -11.84
C LYS A 457 33.30 -0.39 -12.19
N ILE A 458 32.45 -0.11 -11.19
CA ILE A 458 31.01 0.09 -11.40
C ILE A 458 30.71 1.35 -12.24
N VAL A 459 31.45 2.44 -12.02
CA VAL A 459 31.30 3.69 -12.79
C VAL A 459 31.71 3.45 -14.25
N ARG A 460 32.85 2.79 -14.50
CA ARG A 460 33.28 2.43 -15.87
C ARG A 460 32.25 1.53 -16.57
N LEU A 461 31.64 0.59 -15.85
CA LEU A 461 30.56 -0.24 -16.39
C LEU A 461 29.37 0.64 -16.79
N GLU A 462 28.84 1.47 -15.90
CA GLU A 462 27.71 2.36 -16.21
C GLU A 462 28.00 3.28 -17.41
N THR A 463 29.18 3.91 -17.43
CA THR A 463 29.62 4.72 -18.59
C THR A 463 29.61 3.89 -19.87
N THR A 464 30.20 2.68 -19.85
CA THR A 464 30.21 1.77 -21.00
C THR A 464 28.80 1.45 -21.50
N LEU A 465 27.88 1.14 -20.58
CA LEU A 465 26.50 0.80 -20.92
C LEU A 465 25.79 1.99 -21.58
N TYR A 466 25.85 3.18 -20.98
CA TYR A 466 25.23 4.36 -21.56
C TYR A 466 25.86 4.76 -22.89
N SER A 467 27.19 4.68 -23.02
CA SER A 467 27.88 4.97 -24.27
C SER A 467 27.42 4.06 -25.41
N VAL A 468 27.31 2.75 -25.19
CA VAL A 468 26.80 1.80 -26.19
C VAL A 468 25.36 2.15 -26.60
N LEU A 469 24.51 2.41 -25.61
CA LEU A 469 23.10 2.73 -25.86
C LEU A 469 22.94 4.05 -26.62
N ILE A 470 23.69 5.09 -26.26
CA ILE A 470 23.70 6.38 -26.97
C ILE A 470 24.12 6.19 -28.43
N LEU A 471 25.24 5.49 -28.69
CA LEU A 471 25.73 5.29 -30.05
C LEU A 471 24.71 4.54 -30.92
N ASN A 472 24.02 3.55 -30.35
CA ASN A 472 22.99 2.82 -31.08
C ASN A 472 21.72 3.66 -31.31
N GLU A 473 21.29 4.47 -30.35
CA GLU A 473 20.16 5.40 -30.53
C GLU A 473 20.47 6.52 -31.53
N LEU A 474 21.73 6.90 -31.69
CA LEU A 474 22.20 7.83 -32.73
C LEU A 474 22.33 7.18 -34.12
N GLY A 475 22.03 5.88 -34.26
CA GLY A 475 22.12 5.17 -35.54
C GLY A 475 23.54 4.79 -35.95
N TYR A 476 24.53 4.89 -35.07
CA TYR A 476 25.93 4.53 -35.35
C TYR A 476 26.12 3.02 -35.58
N GLY A 477 25.19 2.19 -35.12
CA GLY A 477 25.26 0.73 -35.27
C GLY A 477 26.46 0.12 -34.54
N TYR A 478 26.78 0.61 -33.34
CA TYR A 478 27.96 0.22 -32.58
C TYR A 478 27.93 -1.27 -32.24
N ARG A 479 28.94 -2.03 -32.74
CA ARG A 479 29.17 -3.44 -32.42
C ARG A 479 30.65 -3.69 -32.21
N ASN A 480 31.02 -4.17 -31.03
CA ASN A 480 32.42 -4.41 -30.69
C ASN A 480 32.59 -5.60 -29.72
N GLU A 481 33.31 -6.63 -30.16
CA GLU A 481 33.54 -7.84 -29.36
C GLU A 481 34.32 -7.60 -28.07
N LYS A 482 35.26 -6.62 -28.05
CA LYS A 482 35.94 -6.25 -26.79
C LYS A 482 34.98 -5.61 -25.82
N THR A 483 34.08 -4.72 -26.28
CA THR A 483 33.03 -4.13 -25.43
C THR A 483 32.07 -5.19 -24.90
N VAL A 484 31.67 -6.17 -25.72
CA VAL A 484 30.85 -7.31 -25.25
C VAL A 484 31.58 -8.08 -24.14
N LYS A 485 32.85 -8.42 -24.34
CA LYS A 485 33.68 -9.09 -23.32
C LYS A 485 33.85 -8.24 -22.06
N PHE A 486 34.03 -6.93 -22.21
CA PHE A 486 34.10 -6.00 -21.09
C PHE A 486 32.82 -6.03 -20.27
N ILE A 487 31.65 -5.87 -20.89
CA ILE A 487 30.36 -5.93 -20.17
C ILE A 487 30.22 -7.27 -19.45
N LYS A 488 30.43 -8.40 -20.15
CA LYS A 488 30.28 -9.75 -19.57
C LYS A 488 31.21 -10.01 -18.38
N SER A 489 32.47 -9.56 -18.45
CA SER A 489 33.46 -9.73 -17.37
C SER A 489 33.20 -8.84 -16.14
N ASN A 490 32.30 -7.86 -16.26
CA ASN A 490 31.93 -6.94 -15.18
C ASN A 490 30.70 -7.40 -14.38
N ARG A 491 30.22 -8.65 -14.54
CA ARG A 491 29.22 -9.24 -13.64
C ARG A 491 29.71 -9.24 -12.18
N HIS A 492 28.76 -9.15 -11.26
CA HIS A 492 28.98 -9.25 -9.82
C HIS A 492 27.98 -10.27 -9.24
N GLY A 493 28.44 -11.53 -9.16
CA GLY A 493 27.55 -12.67 -8.95
C GLY A 493 26.65 -12.90 -10.15
N ALA A 494 25.37 -13.21 -9.89
CA ALA A 494 24.37 -13.46 -10.93
C ALA A 494 23.92 -12.19 -11.68
N LEU A 495 24.09 -11.00 -11.11
CA LEU A 495 23.63 -9.74 -11.71
C LEU A 495 24.83 -8.86 -12.14
N TRP A 496 24.55 -7.78 -12.86
CA TRP A 496 25.51 -6.68 -12.99
C TRP A 496 25.27 -5.69 -11.85
N TRP A 497 25.69 -6.06 -10.63
CA TRP A 497 25.60 -5.25 -9.39
C TRP A 497 24.20 -4.98 -8.85
N SER A 498 23.25 -4.53 -9.68
CA SER A 498 21.91 -4.13 -9.28
C SER A 498 20.88 -4.37 -10.40
N LEU A 499 19.58 -4.26 -10.09
CA LEU A 499 18.52 -4.37 -11.10
C LEU A 499 18.66 -3.31 -12.21
N PRO A 500 18.86 -2.01 -11.91
CA PRO A 500 19.04 -1.00 -12.96
C PRO A 500 20.21 -1.30 -13.91
N ILE A 501 21.38 -1.63 -13.35
CA ILE A 501 22.58 -1.88 -14.16
C ILE A 501 22.44 -3.18 -14.95
N THR A 502 21.81 -4.22 -14.38
CA THR A 502 21.47 -5.45 -15.11
C THR A 502 20.57 -5.17 -16.30
N ARG A 503 19.53 -4.36 -16.13
CA ARG A 503 18.66 -3.93 -17.23
C ARG A 503 19.45 -3.22 -18.34
N TYR A 504 20.31 -2.26 -18.00
CA TYR A 504 21.13 -1.56 -19.00
C TYR A 504 22.15 -2.48 -19.68
N ALA A 505 22.74 -3.45 -18.96
CA ALA A 505 23.63 -4.44 -19.53
C ALA A 505 22.92 -5.31 -20.58
N LEU A 506 21.70 -5.76 -20.29
CA LEU A 506 20.89 -6.52 -21.24
C LEU A 506 20.50 -5.68 -22.46
N LEU A 507 20.07 -4.44 -22.27
CA LEU A 507 19.77 -3.53 -23.38
C LEU A 507 21.00 -3.31 -24.27
N ALA A 508 22.17 -3.04 -23.69
CA ALA A 508 23.41 -2.82 -24.43
C ALA A 508 23.84 -4.08 -25.21
N LEU A 509 23.83 -5.25 -24.57
CA LEU A 509 24.15 -6.52 -25.22
C LEU A 509 23.17 -6.84 -26.37
N ASN A 510 21.87 -6.67 -26.14
CA ASN A 510 20.84 -6.91 -27.15
C ASN A 510 20.99 -5.94 -28.33
N SER A 511 21.28 -4.66 -28.08
CA SER A 511 21.50 -3.65 -29.14
C SER A 511 22.72 -3.96 -30.03
N MET A 512 23.74 -4.63 -29.48
CA MET A 512 24.91 -5.12 -30.23
C MET A 512 24.68 -6.48 -30.91
N GLY A 513 23.52 -7.12 -30.70
CA GLY A 513 23.25 -8.48 -31.17
C GLY A 513 24.02 -9.58 -30.43
N ALA A 514 24.52 -9.29 -29.22
CA ALA A 514 25.31 -10.22 -28.44
C ALA A 514 24.43 -11.21 -27.66
N LYS A 515 24.86 -12.48 -27.61
CA LYS A 515 24.20 -13.50 -26.77
C LYS A 515 24.40 -13.16 -25.28
N VAL A 516 23.30 -13.19 -24.52
CA VAL A 516 23.31 -13.11 -23.05
C VAL A 516 23.54 -14.50 -22.48
N ASP A 517 24.64 -14.66 -21.74
CA ASP A 517 25.00 -15.89 -21.03
C ASP A 517 24.50 -15.86 -19.59
N GLY A 518 24.20 -17.04 -19.03
CA GLY A 518 23.76 -17.22 -17.66
C GLY A 518 22.42 -16.53 -17.34
N ARG A 519 21.38 -16.92 -18.08
CA ARG A 519 20.02 -16.37 -17.96
C ARG A 519 19.32 -16.93 -16.72
N GLU A 520 19.54 -18.21 -16.47
CA GLU A 520 19.00 -18.96 -15.36
C GLU A 520 19.50 -18.41 -14.02
N GLU A 521 20.77 -18.00 -13.92
CA GLU A 521 21.31 -17.37 -12.71
C GLU A 521 20.67 -15.99 -12.46
N ILE A 522 20.40 -15.21 -13.51
CA ILE A 522 19.69 -13.93 -13.37
C ILE A 522 18.28 -14.18 -12.83
N VAL A 523 17.58 -15.16 -13.40
CA VAL A 523 16.24 -15.57 -12.95
C VAL A 523 16.26 -15.99 -11.48
N GLN A 524 17.20 -16.83 -11.05
CA GLN A 524 17.34 -17.21 -9.64
C GLN A 524 17.59 -16.01 -8.74
N ALA A 525 18.39 -15.04 -9.19
CA ALA A 525 18.63 -13.80 -8.44
C ALA A 525 17.41 -12.88 -8.37
N LEU A 526 16.51 -12.92 -9.36
CA LEU A 526 15.22 -12.23 -9.30
C LEU A 526 14.26 -12.94 -8.35
N GLU A 527 14.21 -14.27 -8.34
CA GLU A 527 13.34 -15.02 -7.41
C GLU A 527 13.68 -14.72 -5.95
N LEU A 528 14.97 -14.58 -5.61
CA LEU A 528 15.40 -14.14 -4.27
C LEU A 528 14.92 -12.73 -3.89
N ARG A 529 14.60 -11.88 -4.88
CA ARG A 529 14.12 -10.50 -4.69
C ARG A 529 12.61 -10.39 -4.70
N LYS A 530 11.91 -11.48 -4.95
CA LYS A 530 10.45 -11.52 -4.98
C LYS A 530 9.92 -11.56 -3.56
N CYS A 531 9.06 -10.62 -3.22
CA CYS A 531 8.41 -10.60 -1.91
C CYS A 531 7.12 -11.43 -1.90
N PRO A 532 6.78 -12.09 -0.79
CA PRO A 532 5.69 -13.08 -0.73
C PRO A 532 4.31 -12.48 -1.03
N TYR A 533 4.08 -11.22 -0.67
CA TYR A 533 2.81 -10.51 -0.88
C TYR A 533 2.93 -9.46 -1.99
N GLY A 534 3.49 -9.88 -3.12
CA GLY A 534 3.67 -9.03 -4.29
C GLY A 534 4.94 -8.16 -4.23
N PHE A 535 5.31 -7.64 -5.40
CA PHE A 535 6.49 -6.81 -5.69
C PHE A 535 7.84 -7.52 -5.61
N PHE A 536 8.81 -6.91 -6.29
CA PHE A 536 10.23 -7.20 -6.13
C PHE A 536 10.90 -6.09 -5.30
N SER A 537 11.99 -6.44 -4.62
CA SER A 537 12.90 -5.53 -3.94
C SER A 537 14.24 -5.39 -4.68
N TYR A 538 15.01 -4.34 -4.36
CA TYR A 538 16.34 -4.13 -4.96
C TYR A 538 17.39 -5.14 -4.46
N ALA A 539 17.28 -5.54 -3.19
CA ALA A 539 18.06 -6.59 -2.54
C ALA A 539 17.19 -7.85 -2.34
N PRO A 540 17.75 -9.02 -2.00
CA PRO A 540 16.94 -10.18 -1.61
C PRO A 540 15.86 -9.79 -0.59
N CYS A 541 14.65 -10.35 -0.74
CA CYS A 541 13.52 -9.95 0.09
C CYS A 541 13.63 -10.57 1.48
N GLU A 542 14.12 -9.78 2.45
CA GLU A 542 14.26 -10.21 3.85
C GLU A 542 12.98 -10.02 4.66
N HIS A 543 12.17 -9.00 4.33
CA HIS A 543 10.90 -8.71 5.00
C HIS A 543 9.75 -8.60 3.99
N PRO A 544 8.54 -9.09 4.32
CA PRO A 544 7.42 -9.18 3.38
C PRO A 544 6.92 -7.83 2.83
N GLU A 545 7.08 -6.77 3.61
CA GLU A 545 6.67 -5.40 3.28
C GLU A 545 7.63 -4.71 2.32
N HIS A 546 8.84 -5.27 2.14
CA HIS A 546 9.80 -4.77 1.17
C HIS A 546 9.24 -4.81 -0.25
N GLY A 547 9.94 -4.07 -1.12
CA GLY A 547 9.62 -3.98 -2.53
C GLY A 547 8.88 -2.71 -2.89
N GLY A 548 8.59 -2.58 -4.18
CA GLY A 548 7.89 -1.41 -4.70
C GLY A 548 7.72 -1.44 -6.21
N PRO A 549 7.04 -0.44 -6.79
CA PRO A 549 6.73 -0.41 -8.21
C PRO A 549 7.99 -0.35 -9.09
N ILE A 550 9.00 0.43 -8.71
CA ILE A 550 10.23 0.57 -9.51
C ILE A 550 11.03 -0.75 -9.61
N PRO A 551 11.44 -1.40 -8.49
CA PRO A 551 12.14 -2.68 -8.57
C PRO A 551 11.29 -3.78 -9.25
N THR A 552 9.97 -3.72 -9.11
CA THR A 552 9.05 -4.63 -9.80
C THR A 552 9.07 -4.44 -11.30
N PHE A 553 8.91 -3.21 -11.79
CA PHE A 553 9.05 -2.89 -13.21
C PHE A 553 10.41 -3.36 -13.75
N LEU A 554 11.51 -3.09 -13.03
CA LEU A 554 12.85 -3.48 -13.45
C LEU A 554 12.99 -5.01 -13.56
N ALA A 555 12.49 -5.75 -12.58
CA ALA A 555 12.55 -7.22 -12.59
C ALA A 555 11.72 -7.80 -13.75
N LEU A 556 10.49 -7.32 -13.94
CA LEU A 556 9.63 -7.76 -15.05
C LEU A 556 10.23 -7.41 -16.41
N ASP A 557 10.83 -6.22 -16.55
CA ASP A 557 11.49 -5.82 -17.79
C ASP A 557 12.78 -6.62 -18.07
N ILE A 558 13.54 -6.99 -17.03
CA ILE A 558 14.68 -7.91 -17.15
C ILE A 558 14.22 -9.28 -17.65
N LEU A 559 13.15 -9.84 -17.09
CA LEU A 559 12.59 -11.11 -17.56
C LEU A 559 12.20 -11.03 -19.04
N ARG A 560 11.52 -9.96 -19.44
CA ARG A 560 11.16 -9.68 -20.84
C ARG A 560 12.39 -9.62 -21.74
N LEU A 561 13.45 -8.93 -21.32
CA LEU A 561 14.72 -8.79 -22.08
C LEU A 561 15.49 -10.11 -22.21
N LEU A 562 15.29 -11.05 -21.29
CA LEU A 562 15.85 -12.41 -21.34
C LEU A 562 15.02 -13.38 -22.18
N GLY A 563 13.83 -12.97 -22.61
CA GLY A 563 12.89 -13.77 -23.41
C GLY A 563 11.88 -14.56 -22.58
N TYR A 564 11.80 -14.33 -21.27
CA TYR A 564 10.70 -14.83 -20.43
C TYR A 564 9.51 -13.88 -20.60
N ARG A 565 8.31 -14.41 -20.86
CA ARG A 565 7.12 -13.61 -21.17
C ARG A 565 5.99 -13.89 -20.22
#